data_AF-A0A936GFK3-F1
#
_entry.id   AF-A0A936GFK3-F1
#
_cell.length_a   1.000
_cell.length_b   1.000
_cell.length_c   1.000
_cell.angle_alpha   90.00
_cell.angle_beta   90.00
_cell.angle_gamma   90.00
#
_symmetry.space_group_name_H-M   'P 1'
#
loop_
_entity.id
_entity.type
_entity.pdbx_description
1 polymer ?
#
loop_
_entity_poly.entity_id
_entity_poly.type
_entity_poly.pdbx_seq_one_letter_code
_entity_poly.pdbx_strand_id
1 'polypeptide(L)'
;MSASWNMVGSDLVLENSLIESALAPIMTSLILCKTNSAFYNPLQSSHLQSLRTWEFGVPLLINLSTDVTFTVSGTSFITNGITLQKGWNFITYTGEAEVTPDQLFGSQLSKLVYIKTFDEWYNPYNALSSLQRIIPGEAYFIKLNDEATLSW
;
A
#
# COMPACT_ATOMS: atom_id res chain seq x y z
N MET A 1 -13.97 -2.82 3.31
CA MET A 1 -13.64 -1.52 2.69
C MET A 1 -14.86 -0.64 2.74
N SER A 2 -14.68 0.65 3.02
CA SER A 2 -15.77 1.62 3.17
C SER A 2 -16.10 2.33 1.84
N ALA A 3 -17.27 2.95 1.77
CA ALA A 3 -17.78 3.79 0.69
C ALA A 3 -17.01 5.13 0.60
N SER A 4 -15.70 5.04 0.39
CA SER A 4 -14.78 6.18 0.30
C SER A 4 -13.45 5.69 -0.26
N TRP A 5 -12.41 6.49 -0.08
CA TRP A 5 -11.02 6.10 -0.30
C TRP A 5 -10.58 5.05 0.72
N ASN A 6 -10.05 3.96 0.20
CA ASN A 6 -9.40 2.88 0.94
C ASN A 6 -7.95 2.80 0.49
N MET A 7 -7.06 2.49 1.42
CA MET A 7 -5.66 2.24 1.17
C MET A 7 -5.42 0.74 1.26
N VAL A 8 -4.98 0.13 0.16
CA VAL A 8 -4.99 -1.33 0.00
C VAL A 8 -3.60 -1.80 -0.44
N GLY A 9 -3.04 -2.76 0.27
CA GLY A 9 -1.83 -3.47 -0.12
C GLY A 9 -2.10 -4.96 -0.31
N SER A 10 -1.10 -5.68 -0.80
CA SER A 10 -1.04 -7.14 -0.75
C SER A 10 0.41 -7.62 -0.70
N ASP A 11 0.67 -8.58 0.18
CA ASP A 11 1.90 -9.36 0.30
C ASP A 11 1.84 -10.67 -0.53
N LEU A 12 0.83 -10.79 -1.39
CA LEU A 12 0.65 -11.93 -2.28
C LEU A 12 1.01 -11.54 -3.72
N VAL A 13 1.60 -12.49 -4.45
CA VAL A 13 1.55 -12.46 -5.91
C VAL A 13 0.17 -12.95 -6.31
N LEU A 14 -0.67 -12.03 -6.78
CA LEU A 14 -2.06 -12.34 -7.14
C LEU A 14 -2.12 -13.40 -8.25
N GLU A 15 -3.07 -14.33 -8.12
CA GLU A 15 -3.39 -15.29 -9.19
C GLU A 15 -3.84 -14.58 -10.46
N ASN A 16 -4.57 -13.47 -10.30
CA ASN A 16 -5.02 -12.61 -11.39
C ASN A 16 -4.50 -11.18 -11.15
N SER A 17 -3.38 -10.83 -11.77
CA SER A 17 -2.77 -9.50 -11.58
C SER A 17 -3.40 -8.40 -12.44
N LEU A 18 -4.20 -8.71 -13.46
CA LEU A 18 -4.92 -7.69 -14.22
C LEU A 18 -5.93 -6.96 -13.31
N ILE A 19 -5.93 -5.63 -13.30
CA ILE A 19 -6.79 -4.83 -12.41
C ILE A 19 -8.27 -5.14 -12.63
N GLU A 20 -8.67 -5.31 -13.88
CA GLU A 20 -10.04 -5.66 -14.24
C GLU A 20 -10.46 -7.00 -13.62
N SER A 21 -9.55 -7.97 -13.59
CA SER A 21 -9.80 -9.30 -13.01
C SER A 21 -9.67 -9.29 -11.48
N ALA A 22 -8.64 -8.65 -10.93
CA ALA A 22 -8.38 -8.55 -9.50
C ALA A 22 -9.52 -7.84 -8.78
N LEU A 23 -10.04 -6.76 -9.37
CA LEU A 23 -11.11 -5.95 -8.79
C LEU A 23 -12.51 -6.36 -9.29
N ALA A 24 -12.64 -7.43 -10.08
CA ALA A 24 -13.93 -7.91 -10.60
C ALA A 24 -15.02 -8.03 -9.51
N PRO A 25 -14.73 -8.55 -8.29
CA PRO A 25 -15.74 -8.66 -7.24
C PRO A 25 -16.31 -7.32 -6.75
N ILE A 26 -15.60 -6.22 -6.95
CA ILE A 26 -15.99 -4.87 -6.49
C ILE A 26 -16.23 -3.90 -7.64
N MET A 27 -16.21 -4.37 -8.89
CA MET A 27 -16.21 -3.52 -10.08
C MET A 27 -17.44 -2.61 -10.16
N THR A 28 -18.60 -3.09 -9.70
CA THR A 28 -19.86 -2.30 -9.68
C THR A 28 -19.86 -1.17 -8.66
N SER A 29 -19.01 -1.25 -7.63
CA SER A 29 -18.86 -0.22 -6.60
C SER A 29 -17.61 0.63 -6.80
N LEU A 30 -16.75 0.28 -7.76
CA LEU A 30 -15.48 0.96 -8.01
C LEU A 30 -15.70 2.30 -8.71
N ILE A 31 -15.23 3.39 -8.10
CA ILE A 31 -15.22 4.73 -8.69
C ILE A 31 -13.87 4.98 -9.38
N LEU A 32 -12.77 4.73 -8.66
CA LEU A 32 -11.42 4.99 -9.13
C LEU A 32 -10.43 4.12 -8.35
N CYS A 33 -9.51 3.47 -9.06
CA CYS A 33 -8.34 2.81 -8.49
C CYS A 33 -7.09 3.52 -9.00
N LYS A 34 -6.09 3.76 -8.14
CA LYS A 34 -4.83 4.40 -8.57
C LYS A 34 -3.62 4.01 -7.72
N THR A 35 -2.45 4.18 -8.33
CA THR A 35 -1.14 4.26 -7.67
C THR A 35 -0.70 5.73 -7.63
N ASN A 36 0.59 5.99 -7.34
CA ASN A 36 1.17 7.33 -7.47
C ASN A 36 1.29 7.81 -8.94
N SER A 37 1.29 6.90 -9.91
CA SER A 37 1.63 7.21 -11.32
C SER A 37 0.59 6.73 -12.33
N ALA A 38 -0.34 5.87 -11.92
CA ALA A 38 -1.29 5.24 -12.83
C ALA A 38 -2.69 5.16 -12.20
N PHE A 39 -3.72 5.07 -13.04
CA PHE A 39 -5.10 4.93 -12.59
C PHE A 39 -5.93 4.00 -13.49
N TYR A 40 -7.01 3.51 -12.89
CA TYR A 40 -8.08 2.74 -13.52
C TYR A 40 -9.43 3.30 -13.09
N ASN A 41 -10.27 3.70 -14.04
CA ASN A 41 -11.65 4.16 -13.82
C ASN A 41 -12.60 3.32 -14.69
N PRO A 42 -13.49 2.48 -14.11
CA PRO A 42 -14.33 1.58 -14.91
C PRO A 42 -15.29 2.28 -15.88
N LEU A 43 -15.57 3.57 -15.71
CA LEU A 43 -16.41 4.35 -16.61
C LEU A 43 -15.65 4.92 -17.83
N GLN A 44 -14.33 4.79 -17.85
CA GLN A 44 -13.46 5.30 -18.91
C GLN A 44 -13.06 4.18 -19.89
N SER A 45 -12.90 4.53 -21.16
CA SER A 45 -12.50 3.57 -22.20
C SER A 45 -11.16 2.90 -21.87
N SER A 46 -11.05 1.61 -22.16
CA SER A 46 -9.88 0.77 -21.81
C SER A 46 -8.53 1.31 -22.32
N HIS A 47 -8.51 1.95 -23.48
CA HIS A 47 -7.30 2.54 -24.07
C HIS A 47 -6.78 3.78 -23.32
N LEU A 48 -7.63 4.42 -22.49
CA LEU A 48 -7.27 5.62 -21.71
C LEU A 48 -6.90 5.30 -20.27
N GLN A 49 -7.05 4.05 -19.82
CA GLN A 49 -6.57 3.64 -18.52
C GLN A 49 -5.03 3.70 -18.53
N SER A 50 -4.35 3.89 -17.40
CA SER A 50 -2.88 3.73 -17.32
C SER A 50 -2.46 2.60 -16.38
N LEU A 51 -3.28 2.26 -15.40
CA LEU A 51 -3.07 1.11 -14.52
C LEU A 51 -3.69 -0.14 -15.17
N ARG A 52 -2.86 -1.13 -15.50
CA ARG A 52 -3.30 -2.40 -16.11
C ARG A 52 -3.22 -3.56 -15.14
N THR A 53 -2.15 -3.59 -14.35
CA THR A 53 -1.82 -4.68 -13.45
C THR A 53 -1.68 -4.16 -12.02
N TRP A 54 -2.13 -4.97 -11.07
CA TRP A 54 -1.75 -4.86 -9.68
C TRP A 54 -0.44 -5.64 -9.50
N GLU A 55 0.65 -4.90 -9.48
CA GLU A 55 1.99 -5.45 -9.30
C GLU A 55 2.25 -5.79 -7.84
N PHE A 56 3.02 -6.86 -7.61
CA PHE A 56 3.42 -7.26 -6.27
C PHE A 56 4.13 -6.12 -5.53
N GLY A 57 3.78 -5.90 -4.26
CA GLY A 57 4.36 -4.83 -3.43
C GLY A 57 3.92 -3.40 -3.79
N VAL A 58 3.12 -3.23 -4.85
CA VAL A 58 2.58 -1.93 -5.24
C VAL A 58 1.21 -1.71 -4.59
N PRO A 59 1.07 -0.72 -3.69
CA PRO A 59 -0.19 -0.43 -3.05
C PRO A 59 -1.14 0.35 -3.97
N LEU A 60 -2.44 0.22 -3.69
CA LEU A 60 -3.53 0.88 -4.39
C LEU A 60 -4.30 1.83 -3.46
N LEU A 61 -4.74 2.94 -4.02
CA LEU A 61 -5.83 3.73 -3.47
C LEU A 61 -7.11 3.41 -4.25
N ILE A 62 -8.14 2.93 -3.55
CA ILE A 62 -9.40 2.48 -4.13
C ILE A 62 -10.54 3.32 -3.57
N ASN A 63 -11.23 4.07 -4.43
CA ASN A 63 -12.43 4.81 -4.08
C ASN A 63 -13.68 4.04 -4.46
N LEU A 64 -14.62 3.91 -3.53
CA LEU A 64 -15.84 3.12 -3.69
C LEU A 64 -17.10 3.94 -3.45
N SER A 65 -18.18 3.57 -4.12
CA SER A 65 -19.51 4.16 -3.92
C SER A 65 -20.32 3.52 -2.78
N THR A 66 -19.93 2.32 -2.33
CA THR A 66 -20.60 1.57 -1.27
C THR A 66 -19.59 0.78 -0.44
N ASP A 67 -19.96 0.43 0.79
CA ASP A 67 -19.18 -0.50 1.60
C ASP A 67 -19.16 -1.89 0.94
N VAL A 68 -18.00 -2.53 0.91
CA VAL A 68 -17.81 -3.87 0.32
C VAL A 68 -16.80 -4.68 1.14
N THR A 69 -16.99 -5.99 1.16
CA THR A 69 -15.95 -6.94 1.53
C THR A 69 -15.17 -7.32 0.28
N PHE A 70 -13.84 -7.29 0.36
CA PHE A 70 -12.97 -7.61 -0.75
C PHE A 70 -11.85 -8.50 -0.28
N THR A 71 -11.60 -9.57 -1.02
CA THR A 71 -10.53 -10.53 -0.78
C THR A 71 -9.86 -10.86 -2.10
N VAL A 72 -8.54 -11.06 -2.07
CA VAL A 72 -7.75 -11.51 -3.20
C VAL A 72 -7.07 -12.83 -2.87
N SER A 73 -6.87 -13.67 -3.88
CA SER A 73 -6.10 -14.90 -3.80
C SER A 73 -4.76 -14.75 -4.51
N GLY A 74 -3.76 -15.46 -4.01
CA GLY A 74 -2.40 -15.37 -4.51
C GLY A 74 -1.48 -16.31 -3.76
N THR A 75 -0.24 -16.39 -4.24
CA THR A 75 0.83 -17.10 -3.56
C THR A 75 1.64 -16.11 -2.74
N SER A 76 1.96 -16.45 -1.49
CA SER A 76 2.87 -15.65 -0.68
C SER A 76 4.23 -15.56 -1.37
N PHE A 77 4.80 -14.36 -1.39
CA PHE A 77 6.13 -14.10 -1.92
C PHE A 77 6.84 -13.14 -0.99
N ILE A 78 8.03 -13.53 -0.55
CA ILE A 78 8.81 -12.76 0.41
C ILE A 78 9.94 -12.08 -0.35
N THR A 79 10.07 -10.78 -0.13
CA THR A 79 11.24 -10.01 -0.53
C THR A 79 12.11 -9.78 0.69
N ASN A 80 13.39 -9.47 0.48
CA ASN A 80 14.32 -9.19 1.59
C ASN A 80 14.37 -7.70 1.96
N GLY A 81 13.50 -6.86 1.38
CA GLY A 81 13.52 -5.42 1.58
C GLY A 81 13.17 -4.57 0.37
N ILE A 82 13.27 -3.25 0.55
CA ILE A 82 13.04 -2.23 -0.47
C ILE A 82 13.90 -1.00 -0.22
N THR A 83 14.36 -0.35 -1.29
CA THR A 83 14.97 0.98 -1.19
C THR A 83 13.93 2.05 -1.40
N LEU A 84 13.77 2.92 -0.41
CA LEU A 84 12.87 4.05 -0.37
C LEU A 84 13.62 5.34 -0.65
N GLN A 85 13.04 6.18 -1.49
CA GLN A 85 13.63 7.45 -1.89
C GLN A 85 13.38 8.54 -0.85
N LYS A 86 14.22 9.59 -0.87
CA LYS A 86 13.94 10.81 -0.10
C LYS A 86 12.58 11.39 -0.49
N GLY A 87 11.82 11.86 0.50
CA GLY A 87 10.45 12.34 0.29
C GLY A 87 9.43 11.24 0.52
N TRP A 88 8.30 11.31 -0.17
CA TRP A 88 7.17 10.40 0.01
C TRP A 88 7.31 9.12 -0.79
N ASN A 89 7.09 7.99 -0.12
CA ASN A 89 6.99 6.66 -0.71
C ASN A 89 5.63 6.07 -0.33
N PHE A 90 4.98 5.42 -1.27
CA PHE A 90 3.74 4.66 -1.01
C PHE A 90 4.06 3.20 -1.29
N ILE A 91 4.10 2.39 -0.24
CA ILE A 91 4.53 0.99 -0.33
C ILE A 91 3.52 0.06 0.32
N THR A 92 3.59 -1.22 -0.03
CA THR A 92 3.06 -2.31 0.79
C THR A 92 4.22 -2.93 1.56
N TYR A 93 4.01 -3.22 2.84
CA TYR A 93 4.98 -4.01 3.60
C TYR A 93 4.78 -5.49 3.30
N THR A 94 5.84 -6.16 2.83
CA THR A 94 5.81 -7.56 2.36
C THR A 94 6.73 -8.47 3.17
N GLY A 95 7.00 -8.12 4.44
CA GLY A 95 7.73 -8.99 5.35
C GLY A 95 6.86 -10.11 5.91
N GLU A 96 7.47 -11.13 6.50
CA GLU A 96 6.74 -12.31 7.02
C GLU A 96 5.97 -12.04 8.32
N ALA A 97 6.42 -11.06 9.10
CA ALA A 97 5.90 -10.80 10.44
C ALA A 97 5.65 -9.31 10.68
N GLU A 98 4.71 -9.02 11.58
CA GLU A 98 4.51 -7.66 12.08
C GLU A 98 5.76 -7.15 12.81
N VAL A 99 6.09 -5.89 12.58
CA VAL A 99 7.24 -5.20 13.22
C VAL A 99 6.81 -3.82 13.69
N THR A 100 7.53 -3.24 14.65
CA THR A 100 7.34 -1.82 14.98
C THR A 100 8.03 -0.91 13.96
N PRO A 101 7.61 0.36 13.81
CA PRO A 101 8.34 1.34 13.00
C PRO A 101 9.82 1.46 13.37
N ASP A 102 10.14 1.44 14.67
CA ASP A 102 11.52 1.45 15.19
C ASP A 102 12.33 0.25 14.73
N GLN A 103 11.75 -0.96 14.77
CA GLN A 103 12.40 -2.19 14.30
C GLN A 103 12.62 -2.15 12.79
N LEU A 104 11.62 -1.73 12.02
CA LEU A 104 11.68 -1.65 10.56
C LEU A 104 12.79 -0.73 10.08
N PHE A 105 12.98 0.41 10.75
CA PHE A 105 13.99 1.39 10.38
C PHE A 105 15.36 1.15 11.03
N GLY A 106 15.41 0.52 12.21
CA GLY A 106 16.64 0.19 12.92
C GLY A 106 17.62 1.36 13.00
N SER A 107 18.86 1.14 12.51
CA SER A 107 19.90 2.18 12.49
C SER A 107 19.59 3.40 11.61
N GLN A 108 18.57 3.30 10.75
CA GLN A 108 18.14 4.35 9.82
C GLN A 108 16.96 5.17 10.36
N LEU A 109 16.55 4.99 11.62
CA LEU A 109 15.41 5.69 12.22
C LEU A 109 15.50 7.22 12.12
N SER A 110 16.70 7.79 12.18
CA SER A 110 16.93 9.23 12.01
C SER A 110 16.57 9.77 10.62
N LYS A 111 16.42 8.89 9.62
CA LYS A 111 15.98 9.26 8.26
C LYS A 111 14.46 9.35 8.13
N LEU A 112 13.72 8.73 9.06
CA LEU A 112 12.26 8.70 9.05
C LEU A 112 11.68 10.03 9.53
N VAL A 113 10.78 10.61 8.72
CA VAL A 113 10.01 11.81 9.10
C VAL A 113 8.65 11.39 9.67
N TYR A 114 7.91 10.53 8.97
CA TYR A 114 6.74 9.86 9.51
C TYR A 114 6.31 8.67 8.65
N ILE A 115 5.51 7.79 9.24
CA ILE A 115 4.72 6.75 8.56
C ILE A 115 3.24 7.10 8.80
N LYS A 116 2.37 6.87 7.82
CA LYS A 116 0.93 7.02 8.03
C LYS A 116 0.09 6.05 7.20
N THR A 117 -1.07 5.74 7.76
CA THR A 117 -2.24 5.21 7.07
C THR A 117 -3.30 6.32 6.95
N PHE A 118 -4.57 5.98 6.75
CA PHE A 118 -5.66 6.94 6.85
C PHE A 118 -6.10 7.20 8.29
N ASP A 119 -5.87 6.24 9.19
CA ASP A 119 -6.36 6.27 10.57
C ASP A 119 -5.22 6.45 11.58
N GLU A 120 -4.01 6.04 11.23
CA GLU A 120 -2.87 5.98 12.13
C GLU A 120 -1.63 6.67 11.56
N TRP A 121 -0.75 7.12 12.44
CA TRP A 121 0.50 7.75 12.06
C TRP A 121 1.59 7.52 13.10
N TYR A 122 2.84 7.60 12.66
CA TYR A 122 4.02 7.47 13.50
C TYR A 122 5.05 8.55 13.14
N ASN A 123 5.61 9.21 14.15
CA ASN A 123 6.81 10.03 14.07
C ASN A 123 7.75 9.64 15.22
N PRO A 124 9.04 9.35 14.95
CA PRO A 124 9.96 8.82 15.96
C PRO A 124 10.23 9.78 17.13
N TYR A 125 9.91 11.06 16.98
CA TYR A 125 10.10 12.09 17.99
C TYR A 125 8.79 12.60 18.60
N ASN A 126 7.67 11.91 18.34
CA ASN A 126 6.37 12.26 18.89
C ASN A 126 5.75 11.09 19.65
N ALA A 127 5.63 11.27 20.97
CA ALA A 127 5.05 10.28 21.88
C ALA A 127 3.54 10.04 21.65
N LEU A 128 2.86 10.87 20.86
CA LEU A 128 1.44 10.72 20.52
C LEU A 128 1.20 9.91 19.24
N SER A 129 2.24 9.29 18.68
CA SER A 129 2.12 8.40 17.53
C SER A 129 1.11 7.28 17.79
N SER A 130 0.14 7.10 16.88
CA SER A 130 -0.89 6.06 17.00
C SER A 130 -0.53 4.75 16.31
N LEU A 131 0.24 4.79 15.22
CA LEU A 131 0.68 3.60 14.50
C LEU A 131 1.79 2.89 15.28
N GLN A 132 1.48 1.72 15.83
CA GLN A 132 2.41 0.94 16.66
C GLN A 132 3.03 -0.26 15.94
N ARG A 133 2.41 -0.72 14.86
CA ARG A 133 2.82 -1.91 14.10
C ARG A 133 2.74 -1.66 12.61
N ILE A 134 3.61 -2.35 11.89
CA ILE A 134 3.63 -2.47 10.43
C ILE A 134 3.28 -3.92 10.14
N ILE A 135 2.18 -4.15 9.43
CA ILE A 135 1.53 -5.44 9.26
C ILE A 135 1.75 -5.92 7.81
N PRO A 136 2.14 -7.19 7.59
CA PRO A 136 2.26 -7.76 6.25
C PRO A 136 0.98 -7.57 5.42
N GLY A 137 1.17 -7.16 4.16
CA GLY A 137 0.07 -6.91 3.22
C GLY A 137 -0.61 -5.55 3.37
N GLU A 138 -0.33 -4.79 4.42
CA GLU A 138 -0.85 -3.44 4.56
C GLU A 138 -0.01 -2.41 3.79
N ALA A 139 -0.69 -1.35 3.34
CA ALA A 139 -0.08 -0.24 2.64
C ALA A 139 0.24 0.92 3.59
N TYR A 140 1.33 1.64 3.31
CA TYR A 140 1.80 2.75 4.14
C TYR A 140 2.35 3.88 3.27
N PHE A 141 2.05 5.12 3.66
CA PHE A 141 2.83 6.25 3.19
C PHE A 141 3.97 6.53 4.16
N ILE A 142 5.19 6.53 3.65
CA ILE A 142 6.42 6.76 4.40
C ILE A 142 7.09 8.00 3.85
N LYS A 143 7.37 8.99 4.71
CA LYS A 143 8.19 10.15 4.33
C LYS A 143 9.57 10.08 4.97
N LEU A 144 10.58 10.28 4.14
CA LEU A 144 11.99 10.28 4.53
C LEU A 144 12.65 11.63 4.26
N ASN A 145 13.65 11.97 5.07
CA ASN A 145 14.52 13.14 4.84
C ASN A 145 15.76 12.79 3.99
N ASP A 146 16.06 11.50 3.83
CA ASP A 146 17.14 10.92 3.03
C ASP A 146 16.77 9.48 2.58
N GLU A 147 17.45 8.93 1.58
CA GLU A 147 17.20 7.56 1.11
C GLU A 147 17.42 6.52 2.22
N ALA A 148 16.53 5.52 2.29
CA ALA A 148 16.67 4.40 3.23
C ALA A 148 16.39 3.06 2.59
N THR A 149 17.10 2.02 3.02
CA THR A 149 16.84 0.64 2.60
C THR A 149 16.26 -0.08 3.79
N LEU A 150 15.02 -0.54 3.65
CA LEU A 150 14.37 -1.37 4.64
C LEU A 150 14.72 -2.82 4.33
N SER A 151 14.92 -3.62 5.37
CA SER A 151 15.13 -5.06 5.28
C SER A 151 14.23 -5.75 6.29
N TRP A 152 13.67 -6.87 5.89
CA TRP A 152 12.80 -7.72 6.69
C TRP A 152 13.03 -9.18 6.32
#